data_AF-A0A3M1AC15-F1
#
_entry.id   AF-A0A3M1AC15-F1
#
_cell.length_a   1.000
_cell.length_b   1.000
_cell.length_c   1.000
_cell.angle_alpha   90.00
_cell.angle_beta   90.00
_cell.angle_gamma   90.00
#
_symmetry.space_group_name_H-M   'P 1'
#
loop_
_entity.id
_entity.type
_entity.pdbx_description
1 polymer ?
#
loop_
_entity_poly.entity_id
_entity_poly.type
_entity_poly.pdbx_seq_one_letter_code
_entity_poly.pdbx_strand_id
1 'polypeptide(L)'
;MVRRWIASLCALALIFAVVRSANSQGLKGRWGWGLGLGAQQQYSDRPVTPLGIGGEGVLTYRLTDKVSLNLAAGFSTLGFKATGSKTFFTSVIYGDLLADYEFLRLSHGKLRPFLQAGVGALNFGGANYTLTFPGSSRHRFNDAEVVFGGGLRYFLNPTTAINLTGNAKYTTSDGLDGGLTTNKINDAYFTFRAGITFYRGAKTTAPEENLFTEVPEEETDVIDSNDVNGESEESSEMGGFLSKLSALEGRSSEMEANKQTTMEEYIRLRSRIDELNNTIEKKEREIYALQKEIASKQGNINTVGRGNIAARPNFQSEESIAPAQVNIADIASAYETALNKFYSRRYQEAITIFQNILARYPRHSLASNCQYWIGESYFAENNFRAAIEAFQKVLAYDRSLKKDDALFMMGQAYMKMGQKELAKDAFNQLLTQFPNSEFTHQGRQYLNRL
;
A
#
# COMPACT_ATOMS: atom_id res chain seq x y z
N MET A 1 -12.73 3.31 26.97
CA MET A 1 -11.34 2.96 27.35
C MET A 1 -11.20 1.53 27.88
N VAL A 2 -12.08 1.07 28.78
CA VAL A 2 -11.98 -0.25 29.44
C VAL A 2 -11.96 -1.44 28.47
N ARG A 3 -12.77 -1.43 27.39
CA ARG A 3 -12.79 -2.51 26.38
C ARG A 3 -11.48 -2.71 25.59
N ARG A 4 -10.59 -1.71 25.51
CA ARG A 4 -9.33 -1.78 24.74
C ARG A 4 -8.21 -2.52 25.50
N TRP A 5 -8.28 -2.56 26.83
CA TRP A 5 -7.28 -3.24 27.66
C TRP A 5 -7.54 -4.74 27.83
N ILE A 6 -8.79 -5.17 27.68
CA ILE A 6 -9.20 -6.56 27.90
C ILE A 6 -8.54 -7.49 26.89
N ALA A 7 -8.48 -7.12 25.60
CA ALA A 7 -7.85 -7.96 24.57
C ALA A 7 -6.34 -8.15 24.79
N SER A 8 -5.61 -7.08 25.12
CA SER A 8 -4.17 -7.16 25.43
C SER A 8 -3.88 -7.97 26.70
N LEU A 9 -4.73 -7.86 27.73
CA LEU A 9 -4.63 -8.65 28.95
C LEU A 9 -4.94 -10.14 28.69
N CYS A 10 -5.92 -10.44 27.83
CA CYS A 10 -6.23 -11.82 27.43
C CYS A 10 -5.07 -12.46 26.66
N ALA A 11 -4.43 -11.76 25.71
CA ALA A 11 -3.29 -12.28 24.95
C ALA A 11 -2.07 -12.57 25.86
N LEU A 12 -1.75 -11.65 26.78
CA LEU A 12 -0.72 -11.87 27.79
C LEU A 12 -1.07 -13.05 28.70
N ALA A 13 -2.32 -13.12 29.19
CA ALA A 13 -2.78 -14.22 30.03
C ALA A 13 -2.70 -15.58 29.30
N LEU A 14 -2.97 -15.62 28.00
CA LEU A 14 -2.89 -16.84 27.19
C LEU A 14 -1.44 -17.32 27.07
N ILE A 15 -0.49 -16.41 26.85
CA ILE A 15 0.94 -16.74 26.85
C ILE A 15 1.38 -17.21 28.23
N PHE A 16 1.01 -16.51 29.29
CA PHE A 16 1.34 -16.95 30.66
C PHE A 16 0.72 -18.30 31.00
N ALA A 17 -0.48 -18.61 30.52
CA ALA A 17 -1.12 -19.91 30.70
C ALA A 17 -0.38 -21.02 29.95
N VAL A 18 0.01 -20.78 28.68
CA VAL A 18 0.83 -21.72 27.89
C VAL A 18 2.20 -21.93 28.52
N VAL A 19 2.85 -20.85 28.98
CA VAL A 19 4.14 -20.90 29.69
C VAL A 19 4.01 -21.67 31.00
N ARG A 20 2.96 -21.42 31.79
CA ARG A 20 2.71 -22.13 33.05
C ARG A 20 2.46 -23.61 32.79
N SER A 21 1.71 -23.95 31.74
CA SER A 21 1.48 -25.33 31.31
C SER A 21 2.77 -26.00 30.86
N ALA A 22 3.56 -25.36 30.00
CA ALA A 22 4.85 -25.89 29.53
C ALA A 22 5.85 -26.07 30.68
N ASN A 23 5.96 -25.09 31.59
CA ASN A 23 6.79 -25.20 32.79
C ASN A 23 6.31 -26.34 33.71
N SER A 24 4.99 -26.55 33.84
CA SER A 24 4.45 -27.65 34.63
C SER A 24 4.77 -29.03 34.04
N GLN A 25 5.09 -29.10 32.75
CA GLN A 25 5.56 -30.30 32.05
C GLN A 25 7.10 -30.40 31.99
N GLY A 26 7.83 -29.53 32.71
CA GLY A 26 9.30 -29.59 32.80
C GLY A 26 10.06 -28.91 31.66
N LEU A 27 9.38 -28.30 30.68
CA LEU A 27 10.01 -27.54 29.60
C LEU A 27 10.52 -26.19 30.12
N LYS A 28 11.83 -26.10 30.39
CA LYS A 28 12.49 -24.84 30.79
C LYS A 28 12.79 -23.98 29.55
N GLY A 29 11.81 -23.19 29.13
CA GLY A 29 11.97 -22.23 28.05
C GLY A 29 12.82 -21.01 28.42
N ARG A 30 13.14 -20.16 27.42
CA ARG A 30 13.83 -18.87 27.63
C ARG A 30 13.06 -17.70 27.06
N TRP A 31 13.10 -16.58 27.77
CA TRP A 31 12.46 -15.34 27.36
C TRP A 31 13.39 -14.54 26.44
N GLY A 32 12.82 -13.81 25.50
CA GLY A 32 13.51 -12.95 24.54
C GLY A 32 12.77 -11.62 24.38
N TRP A 33 13.51 -10.53 24.32
CA TRP A 33 13.00 -9.18 24.10
C TRP A 33 13.59 -8.64 22.81
N GLY A 34 12.74 -8.39 21.83
CA GLY A 34 13.11 -8.00 20.49
C GLY A 34 12.59 -6.63 20.10
N LEU A 35 13.36 -5.95 19.26
CA LEU A 35 12.95 -4.75 18.55
C LEU A 35 13.23 -4.96 17.06
N GLY A 36 12.26 -4.63 16.21
CA GLY A 36 12.35 -4.73 14.76
C GLY A 36 11.94 -3.43 14.09
N LEU A 37 12.60 -3.11 12.98
CA LEU A 37 12.25 -2.00 12.10
C LEU A 37 12.20 -2.51 10.67
N GLY A 38 11.38 -1.90 9.83
CA GLY A 38 11.44 -2.18 8.41
C GLY A 38 10.31 -1.57 7.62
N ALA A 39 10.00 -2.26 6.53
CA ALA A 39 9.10 -1.79 5.51
C ALA A 39 7.83 -2.62 5.48
N GLN A 40 6.78 -2.06 4.90
CA GLN A 40 5.58 -2.81 4.58
C GLN A 40 4.90 -2.26 3.34
N GLN A 41 4.23 -3.15 2.63
CA GLN A 41 3.55 -2.81 1.38
C GLN A 41 2.19 -3.47 1.35
N GLN A 42 1.16 -2.67 1.05
CA GLN A 42 -0.18 -3.17 0.87
C GLN A 42 -0.28 -3.90 -0.48
N TYR A 43 -1.05 -4.98 -0.49
CA TYR A 43 -1.45 -5.70 -1.67
C TYR A 43 -2.97 -5.77 -1.68
N SER A 44 -3.58 -4.84 -2.41
CA SER A 44 -5.02 -4.78 -2.63
C SER A 44 -5.32 -4.75 -4.13
N ASP A 45 -6.58 -4.59 -4.49
CA ASP A 45 -7.07 -4.39 -5.85
C ASP A 45 -6.58 -3.07 -6.52
N ARG A 46 -5.86 -2.22 -5.77
CA ARG A 46 -5.28 -0.97 -6.27
C ARG A 46 -3.88 -1.15 -6.85
N PRO A 47 -3.47 -0.33 -7.85
CA PRO A 47 -2.12 -0.35 -8.39
C PRO A 47 -1.06 -0.07 -7.31
N VAL A 48 0.15 -0.60 -7.52
CA VAL A 48 1.33 -0.57 -6.63
C VAL A 48 1.28 0.55 -5.59
N THR A 49 1.06 0.16 -4.34
CA THR A 49 1.05 1.09 -3.22
C THR A 49 2.46 1.46 -2.79
N PRO A 50 2.70 2.72 -2.38
CA PRO A 50 3.99 3.14 -1.84
C PRO A 50 4.38 2.37 -0.58
N LEU A 51 5.69 2.21 -0.42
CA LEU A 51 6.27 1.51 0.72
C LEU A 51 6.02 2.30 2.01
N GLY A 52 5.40 1.66 2.99
CA GLY A 52 5.30 2.16 4.35
C GLY A 52 6.49 1.73 5.20
N ILE A 53 6.67 2.40 6.33
CA ILE A 53 7.70 2.08 7.32
C ILE A 53 7.06 1.72 8.66
N GLY A 54 7.73 0.88 9.42
CA GLY A 54 7.18 0.40 10.68
C GLY A 54 8.23 -0.10 11.65
N GLY A 55 7.82 -0.16 12.91
CA GLY A 55 8.58 -0.77 13.98
C GLY A 55 7.71 -1.67 14.84
N GLU A 56 8.35 -2.61 15.52
CA GLU A 56 7.70 -3.55 16.42
C GLU A 56 8.58 -3.88 17.62
N GLY A 57 7.91 -4.10 18.76
CA GLY A 57 8.48 -4.83 19.89
C GLY A 57 7.98 -6.26 19.87
N VAL A 58 8.85 -7.22 20.16
CA VAL A 58 8.53 -8.64 20.16
C VAL A 58 8.95 -9.26 21.49
N LEU A 59 7.99 -9.88 22.18
CA LEU A 59 8.27 -10.72 23.33
C LEU A 59 8.26 -12.18 22.86
N THR A 60 9.41 -12.82 22.89
CA THR A 60 9.58 -14.22 22.50
C THR A 60 9.68 -15.11 23.74
N TYR A 61 8.94 -16.21 23.75
CA TYR A 61 9.20 -17.33 24.64
C TYR A 61 9.61 -18.54 23.80
N ARG A 62 10.84 -19.03 23.99
CA ARG A 62 11.31 -20.24 23.31
C ARG A 62 10.88 -21.45 24.12
N LEU A 63 9.90 -22.20 23.62
CA LEU A 63 9.37 -23.40 24.29
C LEU A 63 10.35 -24.55 24.17
N THR A 64 10.93 -24.72 22.98
CA THR A 64 11.94 -25.73 22.68
C THR A 64 13.11 -25.09 21.93
N ASP A 65 14.12 -25.87 21.57
CA ASP A 65 15.20 -25.35 20.72
C ASP A 65 14.74 -25.10 19.27
N LYS A 66 13.56 -25.60 18.86
CA LYS A 66 12.98 -25.39 17.52
C LYS A 66 11.73 -24.49 17.54
N VAL A 67 10.93 -24.51 18.61
CA VAL A 67 9.63 -23.84 18.67
C VAL A 67 9.67 -22.62 19.58
N SER A 68 9.18 -21.49 19.08
CA SER A 68 9.01 -20.26 19.86
C SER A 68 7.61 -19.70 19.72
N LEU A 69 7.08 -19.09 20.78
CA LEU A 69 5.89 -18.26 20.73
C LEU A 69 6.31 -16.79 20.82
N ASN A 70 5.68 -15.93 20.03
CA ASN A 70 5.99 -14.51 19.95
C ASN A 70 4.71 -13.69 20.14
N LEU A 71 4.79 -12.69 21.00
CA LEU A 71 3.83 -11.59 21.07
C LEU A 71 4.48 -10.36 20.44
N ALA A 72 4.05 -9.99 19.25
CA ALA A 72 4.50 -8.78 18.58
C ALA A 72 3.50 -7.66 18.81
N ALA A 73 3.98 -6.43 19.04
CA ALA A 73 3.17 -5.24 19.03
C ALA A 73 3.90 -4.16 18.22
N GLY A 74 3.23 -3.60 17.22
CA GLY A 74 3.86 -2.71 16.27
C GLY A 74 3.06 -1.47 15.92
N PHE A 75 3.79 -0.47 15.44
CA PHE A 75 3.27 0.73 14.82
C PHE A 75 3.87 0.84 13.43
N SER A 76 3.06 1.12 12.43
CA SER A 76 3.55 1.20 11.04
C SER A 76 2.71 2.14 10.19
N THR A 77 3.19 2.46 8.99
CA THR A 77 2.42 3.19 7.99
C THR A 77 2.09 2.29 6.81
N LEU A 78 0.91 2.44 6.21
CA LEU A 78 0.56 1.83 4.93
C LEU A 78 0.29 2.93 3.92
N GLY A 79 0.96 2.84 2.77
CA GLY A 79 0.72 3.71 1.64
C GLY A 79 -0.48 3.23 0.84
N PHE A 80 -1.27 4.15 0.29
CA PHE A 80 -2.29 3.83 -0.71
C PHE A 80 -2.37 4.96 -1.74
N LYS A 81 -2.69 4.60 -2.97
CA LYS A 81 -2.96 5.56 -4.05
C LYS A 81 -4.47 5.81 -4.12
N ALA A 82 -4.87 7.08 -4.07
CA ALA A 82 -6.23 7.46 -4.45
C ALA A 82 -6.31 7.75 -5.95
N THR A 83 -7.52 7.75 -6.51
CA THR A 83 -7.76 8.13 -7.90
C THR A 83 -7.21 9.53 -8.18
N GLY A 84 -6.27 9.65 -9.12
CA GLY A 84 -5.57 10.91 -9.45
C GLY A 84 -4.27 11.16 -8.68
N SER A 85 -3.31 10.24 -8.81
CA SER A 85 -1.87 10.35 -8.42
C SER A 85 -1.51 10.69 -6.98
N LYS A 86 -2.44 11.05 -6.09
CA LYS A 86 -2.10 11.36 -4.69
C LYS A 86 -1.83 10.09 -3.89
N THR A 87 -0.62 10.04 -3.33
CA THR A 87 -0.19 9.06 -2.34
C THR A 87 -0.59 9.53 -0.96
N PHE A 88 -1.17 8.62 -0.19
CA PHE A 88 -1.51 8.85 1.21
C PHE A 88 -0.90 7.77 2.07
N PHE A 89 -0.69 8.10 3.34
CA PHE A 89 -0.25 7.14 4.35
C PHE A 89 -1.28 7.10 5.48
N THR A 90 -1.61 5.89 5.91
CA THR A 90 -2.37 5.66 7.14
C THR A 90 -1.48 4.98 8.18
N SER A 91 -1.75 5.24 9.46
CA SER A 91 -1.06 4.57 10.55
C SER A 91 -1.78 3.28 10.94
N VAL A 92 -1.03 2.22 11.19
CA VAL A 92 -1.50 0.93 11.66
C VAL A 92 -0.88 0.69 13.03
N ILE A 93 -1.71 0.28 13.99
CA ILE A 93 -1.24 -0.30 15.25
C ILE A 93 -1.73 -1.75 15.26
N TYR A 94 -0.84 -2.70 15.48
CA TYR A 94 -1.20 -4.12 15.50
C TYR A 94 -0.59 -4.84 16.69
N GLY A 95 -1.18 -5.98 17.03
CA GLY A 95 -0.66 -6.94 17.98
C GLY A 95 -0.88 -8.36 17.47
N ASP A 96 0.19 -9.14 17.38
CA ASP A 96 0.19 -10.48 16.81
C ASP A 96 0.63 -11.52 17.83
N LEU A 97 -0.01 -12.68 17.78
CA LEU A 97 0.41 -13.89 18.45
C LEU A 97 0.89 -14.89 17.39
N LEU A 98 2.18 -15.19 17.40
CA LEU A 98 2.87 -15.94 16.36
C LEU A 98 3.62 -17.14 16.95
N ALA A 99 3.71 -18.22 16.17
CA ALA A 99 4.56 -19.36 16.46
C ALA A 99 5.65 -19.49 15.40
N ASP A 100 6.90 -19.64 15.84
CA ASP A 100 8.05 -19.92 14.97
C ASP A 100 8.43 -21.39 15.07
N TYR A 101 8.79 -21.98 13.91
CA TYR A 101 9.43 -23.28 13.82
C TYR A 101 10.77 -23.17 13.08
N GLU A 102 11.87 -23.33 13.83
CA GLU A 102 13.23 -23.40 13.29
C GLU A 102 13.50 -24.82 12.75
N PHE A 103 13.64 -24.96 11.44
CA PHE A 103 13.73 -26.26 10.76
C PHE A 103 15.15 -26.65 10.36
N LEU A 104 16.11 -25.71 10.35
CA LEU A 104 17.52 -25.96 9.99
C LEU A 104 18.49 -25.26 10.94
N ARG A 105 19.71 -25.81 11.00
CA ARG A 105 20.86 -25.24 11.70
C ARG A 105 22.04 -25.15 10.75
N LEU A 106 22.40 -23.93 10.39
CA LEU A 106 23.50 -23.64 9.48
C LEU A 106 24.58 -22.84 10.21
N SER A 107 25.80 -22.80 9.66
CA SER A 107 26.92 -22.05 10.23
C SER A 107 27.17 -22.40 11.72
N HIS A 108 27.42 -23.68 12.00
CA HIS A 108 27.63 -24.18 13.37
C HIS A 108 26.44 -23.88 14.32
N GLY A 109 25.22 -23.86 13.77
CA GLY A 109 23.98 -23.60 14.51
C GLY A 109 23.70 -22.14 14.85
N LYS A 110 24.51 -21.19 14.35
CA LYS A 110 24.29 -19.75 14.52
C LYS A 110 23.18 -19.23 13.62
N LEU A 111 23.08 -19.72 12.38
CA LEU A 111 22.03 -19.33 11.45
C LEU A 111 20.88 -20.35 11.51
N ARG A 112 19.68 -19.86 11.78
CA ARG A 112 18.48 -20.66 11.97
C ARG A 112 17.32 -20.10 11.13
N PRO A 113 17.09 -20.66 9.94
CA PRO A 113 15.88 -20.40 9.18
C PRO A 113 14.65 -20.88 9.94
N PHE A 114 13.55 -20.13 9.86
CA PHE A 114 12.29 -20.49 10.50
C PHE A 114 11.07 -20.17 9.64
N LEU A 115 10.02 -20.95 9.84
CA LEU A 115 8.66 -20.64 9.38
C LEU A 115 7.89 -20.00 10.52
N GLN A 116 6.94 -19.13 10.17
CA GLN A 116 6.12 -18.40 11.13
C GLN A 116 4.65 -18.43 10.71
N ALA A 117 3.76 -18.63 11.67
CA ALA A 117 2.32 -18.52 11.47
C ALA A 117 1.62 -18.00 12.74
N GLY A 118 0.48 -17.36 12.58
CA GLY A 118 -0.32 -16.93 13.72
C GLY A 118 -1.49 -16.04 13.36
N VAL A 119 -1.98 -15.32 14.38
CA VAL A 119 -3.14 -14.44 14.27
C VAL A 119 -2.83 -13.09 14.90
N GLY A 120 -3.43 -12.04 14.38
CA GLY A 120 -3.26 -10.69 14.86
C GLY A 120 -4.57 -9.93 14.97
N ALA A 121 -4.50 -8.84 15.72
CA ALA A 121 -5.54 -7.83 15.74
C ALA A 121 -4.89 -6.48 15.47
N LEU A 122 -5.58 -5.65 14.71
CA LEU A 122 -5.02 -4.39 14.23
C LEU A 122 -6.06 -3.29 14.23
N ASN A 123 -5.57 -2.07 14.33
CA ASN A 123 -6.35 -0.87 14.46
C ASN A 123 -5.80 0.22 13.52
N PHE A 124 -6.56 0.51 12.47
CA PHE A 124 -6.21 1.52 11.48
C PHE A 124 -6.52 2.92 11.99
N GLY A 125 -5.61 3.85 11.71
CA GLY A 125 -5.97 5.25 11.58
C GLY A 125 -6.92 5.39 10.40
N GLY A 126 -8.02 6.13 10.55
CA GLY A 126 -8.65 6.69 9.35
C GLY A 126 -7.57 7.45 8.60
N ALA A 127 -7.40 7.17 7.31
CA ALA A 127 -6.53 7.93 6.43
C ALA A 127 -6.65 9.43 6.73
N ASN A 128 -5.55 10.18 6.61
CA ASN A 128 -5.60 11.65 6.59
C ASN A 128 -6.39 12.10 5.35
N TYR A 129 -7.71 11.96 5.39
CA TYR A 129 -8.63 12.66 4.52
C TYR A 129 -8.62 14.12 4.96
N THR A 130 -7.67 14.88 4.43
CA THR A 130 -7.81 16.33 4.33
C THR A 130 -8.20 16.68 2.89
N LEU A 131 -9.37 16.19 2.48
CA LEU A 131 -10.30 17.08 1.80
C LEU A 131 -11.04 17.78 2.94
N THR A 132 -10.73 19.05 3.13
CA THR A 132 -11.12 19.86 4.27
C THR A 132 -12.64 19.91 4.43
N PHE A 133 -13.20 19.18 5.39
CA PHE A 133 -14.49 19.53 5.98
C PHE A 133 -14.33 19.72 7.49
N PRO A 134 -14.85 20.83 8.05
CA PRO A 134 -15.13 20.89 9.47
C PRO A 134 -16.32 19.95 9.76
N GLY A 135 -16.07 18.85 10.47
CA GLY A 135 -17.14 18.01 11.05
C GLY A 135 -17.12 16.51 10.73
N SER A 136 -16.19 15.97 9.92
CA SER A 136 -16.08 14.52 9.72
C SER A 136 -15.29 13.86 10.87
N SER A 137 -15.93 12.93 11.59
CA SER A 137 -15.31 12.28 12.74
C SER A 137 -14.31 11.20 12.31
N ARG A 138 -13.08 11.34 12.82
CA ARG A 138 -11.95 10.41 12.64
C ARG A 138 -12.24 9.06 13.32
N HIS A 139 -12.82 8.10 12.63
CA HIS A 139 -13.05 6.78 13.22
C HIS A 139 -11.96 5.78 12.81
N ARG A 140 -11.21 5.34 13.82
CA ARG A 140 -10.29 4.20 13.75
C ARG A 140 -11.13 2.92 13.79
N PHE A 141 -10.95 2.01 12.84
CA PHE A 141 -11.62 0.70 12.86
C PHE A 141 -10.64 -0.42 13.27
N ASN A 142 -11.18 -1.51 13.80
CA ASN A 142 -10.41 -2.69 14.21
C ASN A 142 -10.66 -3.82 13.22
N ASP A 143 -9.65 -4.64 12.97
CA ASP A 143 -9.76 -5.85 12.18
C ASP A 143 -8.93 -6.98 12.82
N ALA A 144 -9.20 -8.21 12.40
CA ALA A 144 -8.38 -9.37 12.69
C ALA A 144 -7.55 -9.75 11.46
N GLU A 145 -6.41 -10.39 11.68
CA GLU A 145 -5.56 -10.89 10.62
C GLU A 145 -5.03 -12.30 10.88
N VAL A 146 -4.76 -13.01 9.79
CA VAL A 146 -3.98 -14.24 9.79
C VAL A 146 -2.61 -13.93 9.20
N VAL A 147 -1.58 -14.40 9.87
CA VAL A 147 -0.18 -14.12 9.54
C VAL A 147 0.51 -15.40 9.13
N PHE A 148 1.18 -15.37 7.98
CA PHE A 148 2.07 -16.44 7.52
C PHE A 148 3.37 -15.84 7.01
N GLY A 149 4.49 -16.48 7.29
CA GLY A 149 5.77 -15.98 6.86
C GLY A 149 6.92 -16.83 7.36
N GLY A 150 8.03 -16.17 7.59
CA GLY A 150 9.25 -16.81 8.05
C GLY A 150 10.42 -15.85 8.01
N GLY A 151 11.60 -16.41 8.23
CA GLY A 151 12.77 -15.57 8.35
C GLY A 151 14.06 -16.30 8.65
N LEU A 152 15.06 -15.50 8.96
CA LEU A 152 16.38 -15.93 9.35
C LEU A 152 16.71 -15.37 10.73
N ARG A 153 17.16 -16.23 11.64
CA ARG A 153 17.68 -15.84 12.94
C ARG A 153 19.17 -16.15 13.00
N TYR A 154 19.99 -15.13 13.20
CA TYR A 154 21.44 -15.26 13.33
C TYR A 154 21.90 -14.94 14.74
N PHE A 155 22.36 -15.95 15.47
CA PHE A 155 22.90 -15.81 16.82
C PHE A 155 24.32 -15.23 16.78
N LEU A 156 24.45 -13.98 17.24
CA LEU A 156 25.75 -13.35 17.48
C LEU A 156 26.46 -14.03 18.65
N ASN A 157 25.69 -14.36 19.68
CA ASN A 157 26.10 -15.09 20.87
C ASN A 157 24.87 -15.80 21.47
N PRO A 158 25.00 -16.63 22.53
CA PRO A 158 23.87 -17.39 23.08
C PRO A 158 22.68 -16.55 23.57
N THR A 159 22.90 -15.25 23.86
CA THR A 159 21.90 -14.34 24.41
C THR A 159 21.44 -13.27 23.42
N THR A 160 22.02 -13.18 22.22
CA THR A 160 21.74 -12.09 21.28
C THR A 160 21.61 -12.63 19.86
N ALA A 161 20.51 -12.31 19.19
CA ALA A 161 20.28 -12.68 17.80
C ALA A 161 19.83 -11.49 16.95
N ILE A 162 20.26 -11.47 15.69
CA ILE A 162 19.69 -10.64 14.64
C ILE A 162 18.59 -11.47 13.96
N ASN A 163 17.44 -10.86 13.69
CA ASN A 163 16.33 -11.50 12.98
C ASN A 163 16.01 -10.71 11.72
N LEU A 164 15.77 -11.43 10.63
CA LEU A 164 15.11 -10.93 9.43
C LEU A 164 13.79 -11.67 9.29
N THR A 165 12.66 -10.97 9.25
CA THR A 165 11.32 -11.55 9.11
C THR A 165 10.62 -10.99 7.88
N GLY A 166 9.89 -11.85 7.18
CA GLY A 166 8.99 -11.50 6.09
C GLY A 166 7.65 -12.19 6.29
N ASN A 167 6.59 -11.40 6.44
CA ASN A 167 5.24 -11.90 6.72
C ASN A 167 4.23 -11.37 5.70
N ALA A 168 3.37 -12.27 5.22
CA ALA A 168 2.12 -11.96 4.56
C ALA A 168 1.02 -11.92 5.62
N LYS A 169 0.28 -10.82 5.67
CA LYS A 169 -0.80 -10.59 6.64
C LYS A 169 -2.10 -10.40 5.90
N TYR A 170 -3.05 -11.30 6.11
CA TYR A 170 -4.36 -11.30 5.47
C TYR A 170 -5.41 -10.82 6.47
N THR A 171 -6.13 -9.76 6.13
CA THR A 171 -7.15 -9.19 7.02
C THR A 171 -8.51 -9.84 6.79
N THR A 172 -9.37 -9.84 7.81
CA THR A 172 -10.71 -10.43 7.71
C THR A 172 -11.74 -9.50 7.04
N SER A 173 -11.43 -8.21 6.89
CA SER A 173 -12.25 -7.23 6.16
C SER A 173 -11.55 -6.65 4.93
N ASP A 174 -12.34 -5.98 4.09
CA ASP A 174 -11.97 -5.18 2.91
C ASP A 174 -11.69 -3.70 3.26
N GLY A 175 -11.58 -3.37 4.55
CA GLY A 175 -11.45 -1.97 4.99
C GLY A 175 -10.08 -1.35 4.72
N LEU A 176 -9.09 -2.14 4.31
CA LEU A 176 -7.69 -1.75 4.15
C LEU A 176 -7.51 -0.74 3.01
N ASP A 177 -8.37 -0.79 1.99
CA ASP A 177 -8.38 0.16 0.88
C ASP A 177 -9.34 1.36 1.09
N GLY A 178 -10.17 1.34 2.13
CA GLY A 178 -11.22 2.34 2.37
C GLY A 178 -12.64 1.91 1.99
N GLY A 179 -12.89 0.60 1.84
CA GLY A 179 -14.24 0.03 1.71
C GLY A 179 -14.85 0.28 0.34
N LEU A 180 -14.03 0.31 -0.71
CA LEU A 180 -14.42 0.80 -2.02
C LEU A 180 -14.62 -0.29 -3.08
N THR A 181 -14.71 -1.59 -2.78
CA THR A 181 -15.13 -2.57 -3.80
C THR A 181 -16.03 -3.71 -3.28
N THR A 182 -17.13 -4.00 -3.99
CA THR A 182 -18.04 -5.14 -3.71
C THR A 182 -17.51 -6.47 -4.23
N ASN A 183 -16.20 -6.65 -4.36
CA ASN A 183 -15.63 -7.96 -4.66
C ASN A 183 -14.88 -8.43 -3.42
N LYS A 184 -15.38 -9.52 -2.83
CA LYS A 184 -14.81 -10.20 -1.66
C LYS A 184 -13.39 -10.68 -1.93
N ILE A 185 -12.40 -9.80 -1.81
CA ILE A 185 -11.00 -10.16 -1.71
C ILE A 185 -10.54 -9.59 -0.37
N ASN A 186 -10.15 -10.48 0.53
CA ASN A 186 -9.49 -10.09 1.77
C ASN A 186 -8.23 -9.32 1.39
N ASP A 187 -8.10 -8.09 1.88
CA ASP A 187 -6.91 -7.31 1.66
C ASP A 187 -5.72 -7.96 2.37
N ALA A 188 -4.55 -7.84 1.75
CA ALA A 188 -3.30 -8.32 2.34
C ALA A 188 -2.27 -7.21 2.42
N TYR A 189 -1.33 -7.34 3.33
CA TYR A 189 -0.12 -6.54 3.31
C TYR A 189 1.08 -7.37 3.72
N PHE A 190 2.22 -7.05 3.13
CA PHE A 190 3.48 -7.69 3.41
C PHE A 190 4.30 -6.82 4.34
N THR A 191 4.90 -7.43 5.36
CA THR A 191 5.83 -6.75 6.27
C THR A 191 7.20 -7.40 6.17
N PHE A 192 8.23 -6.59 6.03
CA PHE A 192 9.62 -7.00 6.20
C PHE A 192 10.20 -6.29 7.44
N ARG A 193 10.89 -7.02 8.31
CA ARG A 193 11.58 -6.44 9.47
C ARG A 193 13.00 -6.98 9.58
N ALA A 194 13.90 -6.09 9.95
CA ALA A 194 15.19 -6.42 10.50
C ALA A 194 15.20 -6.00 11.97
N GLY A 195 15.64 -6.88 12.85
CA GLY A 195 15.59 -6.65 14.29
C GLY A 195 16.67 -7.35 15.07
N ILE A 196 16.75 -7.02 16.35
CA ILE A 196 17.64 -7.66 17.32
C ILE A 196 16.80 -8.19 18.48
N THR A 197 17.19 -9.35 19.03
CA THR A 197 16.53 -9.97 20.19
C THR A 197 17.54 -10.37 21.24
N PHE A 198 17.26 -10.01 22.48
CA PHE A 198 18.05 -10.33 23.66
C PHE A 198 17.32 -11.39 24.49
N TYR A 199 17.98 -12.53 24.72
CA TYR A 199 17.44 -13.65 25.47
C TYR A 199 17.99 -13.71 26.90
N ARG A 200 17.12 -14.08 27.83
CA ARG A 200 17.44 -14.32 29.24
C ARG A 200 16.76 -15.60 29.74
N GLY A 201 17.51 -16.42 30.47
CA GLY A 201 17.07 -17.72 30.99
C GLY A 201 18.02 -18.85 30.62
N ALA A 202 17.77 -20.04 31.17
CA ALA A 202 18.56 -21.23 30.85
C ALA A 202 18.43 -21.59 29.36
N LYS A 203 19.52 -22.11 28.76
CA LYS A 203 19.47 -22.66 27.40
C LYS A 203 18.47 -23.82 27.40
N THR A 204 17.54 -23.81 26.46
CA THR A 204 16.62 -24.92 26.28
C THR A 204 17.40 -26.11 25.74
N THR A 205 17.77 -27.05 26.61
CA THR A 205 18.37 -28.32 26.22
C THR A 205 17.27 -29.19 25.64
N ALA A 206 17.24 -29.33 24.31
CA ALA A 206 16.59 -30.51 23.73
C ALA A 206 17.52 -31.71 24.00
N PRO A 207 16.98 -32.92 24.24
CA PRO A 207 17.78 -34.13 24.13
C PRO A 207 18.35 -34.17 22.71
N GLU A 208 19.62 -34.49 22.56
CA GLU A 208 20.17 -34.78 21.24
C GLU A 208 19.47 -36.04 20.72
N GLU A 209 18.51 -35.85 19.80
CA GLU A 209 18.11 -36.93 18.91
C GLU A 209 19.28 -37.18 17.97
N ASN A 210 20.17 -38.09 18.38
CA ASN A 210 21.07 -38.80 17.48
C ASN A 210 20.20 -39.62 16.52
N LEU A 211 19.73 -38.98 15.44
CA LEU A 211 18.97 -39.66 14.38
C LEU A 211 19.87 -40.42 13.40
N PHE A 212 21.16 -40.51 13.72
CA PHE A 212 22.10 -41.48 13.16
C PHE A 212 22.76 -42.15 14.34
N THR A 213 22.29 -43.35 14.67
CA THR A 213 23.04 -44.29 15.49
C THR A 213 24.42 -44.44 14.87
N GLU A 214 25.46 -44.15 15.64
CA GLU A 214 26.82 -44.60 15.35
C GLU A 214 26.74 -46.10 15.07
N VAL A 215 27.04 -46.48 13.82
CA VAL A 215 27.29 -47.88 13.49
C VAL A 215 28.55 -48.27 14.26
N PRO A 216 28.53 -49.34 15.07
CA PRO A 216 29.72 -49.75 15.81
C PRO A 216 30.84 -50.07 14.82
N GLU A 217 32.06 -49.61 15.11
CA GLU A 217 33.26 -50.06 14.42
C GLU A 217 33.40 -51.59 14.64
N GLU A 218 33.03 -52.39 13.64
CA GLU A 218 33.48 -53.77 13.56
C GLU A 218 34.93 -53.80 13.08
N GLU A 219 35.78 -54.43 13.89
CA GLU A 219 37.14 -54.84 13.53
C GLU A 219 37.13 -55.53 12.17
N THR A 220 37.80 -54.93 11.18
CA THR A 220 38.07 -55.60 9.91
C THR A 220 39.46 -56.20 9.96
N ASP A 221 39.46 -57.53 10.06
CA ASP A 221 40.60 -58.38 9.79
C ASP A 221 41.18 -58.12 8.38
N VAL A 222 42.50 -58.27 8.33
CA VAL A 222 43.37 -58.11 7.17
C VAL A 222 42.96 -59.02 6.02
N ILE A 223 42.66 -58.46 4.84
CA ILE A 223 42.77 -59.17 3.55
C ILE A 223 43.47 -58.26 2.52
N ASP A 224 44.46 -58.87 1.89
CA ASP A 224 45.42 -58.35 0.93
C ASP A 224 44.85 -58.20 -0.49
N SER A 225 45.40 -57.19 -1.16
CA SER A 225 45.47 -56.77 -2.58
C SER A 225 44.61 -57.37 -3.71
N ASN A 226 44.30 -56.42 -4.61
CA ASN A 226 43.99 -56.50 -6.05
C ASN A 226 42.51 -56.49 -6.45
N ASP A 227 41.98 -55.29 -6.70
CA ASP A 227 41.55 -54.95 -8.06
C ASP A 227 41.36 -53.43 -8.21
N VAL A 228 42.12 -52.83 -9.11
CA VAL A 228 41.98 -51.44 -9.55
C VAL A 228 40.97 -51.44 -10.69
N ASN A 229 39.86 -50.72 -10.53
CA ASN A 229 39.19 -49.95 -11.59
C ASN A 229 37.91 -49.29 -11.05
N GLY A 230 37.92 -47.97 -10.86
CA GLY A 230 36.74 -47.24 -10.39
C GLY A 230 36.92 -45.73 -10.15
N GLU A 231 37.80 -45.03 -10.87
CA GLU A 231 37.91 -43.57 -10.80
C GLU A 231 37.56 -42.94 -12.15
N SER A 232 36.26 -42.68 -12.42
CA SER A 232 35.89 -41.82 -13.56
C SER A 232 34.55 -41.08 -13.46
N GLU A 233 33.74 -41.26 -12.40
CA GLU A 233 32.43 -40.59 -12.33
C GLU A 233 32.40 -39.33 -11.44
N GLU A 234 33.20 -39.22 -10.38
CA GLU A 234 33.16 -38.06 -9.46
C GLU A 234 33.83 -36.77 -9.99
N SER A 235 34.78 -36.88 -10.92
CA SER A 235 35.47 -35.72 -11.52
C SER A 235 34.59 -34.95 -12.51
N SER A 236 33.61 -35.63 -13.11
CA SER A 236 32.63 -35.08 -14.06
C SER A 236 31.62 -34.16 -13.35
N GLU A 237 31.09 -34.59 -12.20
CA GLU A 237 30.12 -33.81 -11.43
C GLU A 237 30.74 -32.55 -10.81
N MET A 238 31.98 -32.65 -10.34
CA MET A 238 32.73 -31.50 -9.80
C MET A 238 33.05 -30.46 -10.89
N GLY A 239 33.39 -30.90 -12.11
CA GLY A 239 33.57 -30.00 -13.26
C GLY A 239 32.29 -29.29 -13.67
N GLY A 240 31.15 -29.99 -13.63
CA GLY A 240 29.82 -29.42 -13.86
C GLY A 240 29.43 -28.38 -12.80
N PHE A 241 29.80 -28.59 -11.54
CA PHE A 241 29.54 -27.64 -10.46
C PHE A 241 30.39 -26.36 -10.57
N LEU A 242 31.69 -26.49 -10.90
CA LEU A 242 32.62 -25.36 -11.05
C LEU A 242 32.27 -24.48 -12.27
N SER A 243 31.77 -25.07 -13.36
CA SER A 243 31.27 -24.31 -14.52
C SER A 243 30.00 -23.49 -14.20
N LYS A 244 29.11 -24.02 -13.35
CA LYS A 244 27.92 -23.29 -12.88
C LYS A 244 28.29 -22.17 -11.90
N LEU A 245 29.33 -22.35 -11.08
CA LEU A 245 29.80 -21.35 -10.11
C LEU A 245 30.42 -20.13 -10.81
N SER A 246 31.29 -20.36 -11.80
CA SER A 246 31.89 -19.28 -12.61
C SER A 246 30.85 -18.51 -13.42
N ALA A 247 29.83 -19.19 -13.96
CA ALA A 247 28.69 -18.54 -14.60
C ALA A 247 27.84 -17.71 -13.61
N LEU A 248 27.79 -18.10 -12.33
CA LEU A 248 27.09 -17.36 -11.28
C LEU A 248 27.86 -16.10 -10.86
N GLU A 249 29.19 -16.18 -10.78
CA GLU A 249 30.06 -15.04 -10.49
C GLU A 249 29.96 -13.98 -11.58
N GLY A 250 29.98 -14.37 -12.86
CA GLY A 250 29.78 -13.45 -13.98
C GLY A 250 28.43 -12.72 -13.94
N ARG A 251 27.35 -13.44 -13.59
CA ARG A 251 26.01 -12.85 -13.38
C ARG A 251 25.95 -11.92 -12.17
N SER A 252 26.75 -12.18 -11.13
CA SER A 252 26.88 -11.29 -9.98
C SER A 252 27.58 -9.99 -10.35
N SER A 253 28.61 -10.05 -11.20
CA SER A 253 29.32 -8.86 -11.71
C SER A 253 28.43 -7.98 -12.58
N GLU A 254 27.63 -8.57 -13.46
CA GLU A 254 26.61 -7.83 -14.25
C GLU A 254 25.54 -7.21 -13.36
N MET A 255 25.10 -7.92 -12.31
CA MET A 255 24.10 -7.42 -11.37
C MET A 255 24.64 -6.25 -10.54
N GLU A 256 25.90 -6.29 -10.12
CA GLU A 256 26.60 -5.19 -9.46
C GLU A 256 26.70 -3.95 -10.38
N ALA A 257 27.08 -4.12 -11.64
CA ALA A 257 27.14 -3.04 -12.62
C ALA A 257 25.75 -2.41 -12.87
N ASN A 258 24.72 -3.24 -13.02
CA ASN A 258 23.35 -2.78 -13.25
C ASN A 258 22.79 -2.05 -12.00
N LYS A 259 23.19 -2.48 -10.80
CA LYS A 259 22.86 -1.83 -9.52
C LYS A 259 23.53 -0.45 -9.39
N GLN A 260 24.77 -0.32 -9.85
CA GLN A 260 25.48 0.96 -9.91
C GLN A 260 24.76 1.96 -10.82
N THR A 261 24.38 1.54 -12.02
CA THR A 261 23.64 2.38 -12.99
C THR A 261 22.25 2.77 -12.46
N THR A 262 21.55 1.84 -11.81
CA THR A 262 20.25 2.11 -11.18
C THR A 262 20.38 3.10 -10.02
N MET A 263 21.49 3.04 -9.27
CA MET A 263 21.75 3.97 -8.16
C MET A 263 22.06 5.39 -8.65
N GLU A 264 22.79 5.53 -9.75
CA GLU A 264 23.02 6.84 -10.40
C GLU A 264 21.71 7.44 -10.93
N GLU A 265 20.85 6.62 -11.53
CA GLU A 265 19.52 7.04 -11.96
C GLU A 265 18.63 7.44 -10.78
N TYR A 266 18.69 6.70 -9.67
CA TYR A 266 17.99 7.03 -8.42
C TYR A 266 18.44 8.37 -7.81
N ILE A 267 19.76 8.62 -7.79
CA ILE A 267 20.33 9.88 -7.29
C ILE A 267 19.89 11.04 -8.19
N ARG A 268 19.93 10.87 -9.52
CA ARG A 268 19.45 11.87 -10.47
C ARG A 268 17.96 12.16 -10.29
N LEU A 269 17.15 11.13 -10.08
CA LEU A 269 15.71 11.26 -9.89
C LEU A 269 15.39 11.97 -8.56
N ARG A 270 16.13 11.68 -7.48
CA ARG A 270 16.02 12.41 -6.21
C ARG A 270 16.38 13.89 -6.36
N SER A 271 17.49 14.22 -7.02
CA SER A 271 17.86 15.61 -7.27
C SER A 271 16.78 16.34 -8.09
N ARG A 272 16.14 15.65 -9.03
CA ARG A 272 15.02 16.22 -9.79
C ARG A 272 13.77 16.44 -8.94
N ILE A 273 13.48 15.54 -8.00
CA ILE A 273 12.37 15.68 -7.03
C ILE A 273 12.61 16.91 -6.14
N ASP A 274 13.83 17.11 -5.64
CA ASP A 274 14.16 18.26 -4.80
C ASP A 274 14.04 19.59 -5.58
N GLU A 275 14.46 19.60 -6.84
CA GLU A 275 14.29 20.75 -7.75
C GLU A 275 12.80 21.06 -8.02
N LEU A 276 11.98 20.02 -8.22
CA LEU A 276 10.54 20.13 -8.40
C LEU A 276 9.86 20.67 -7.14
N ASN A 277 10.23 20.17 -5.95
CA ASN A 277 9.70 20.66 -4.68
C ASN A 277 10.02 22.15 -4.47
N ASN A 278 11.26 22.57 -4.75
CA ASN A 278 11.64 23.99 -4.70
C ASN A 278 10.84 24.85 -5.69
N THR A 279 10.54 24.30 -6.87
CA THR A 279 9.71 24.98 -7.88
C THR A 279 8.27 25.10 -7.43
N ILE A 280 7.72 24.05 -6.82
CA ILE A 280 6.36 24.03 -6.25
C ILE A 280 6.25 25.10 -5.16
N GLU A 281 7.17 25.13 -4.19
CA GLU A 281 7.17 26.15 -3.12
C GLU A 281 7.27 27.58 -3.67
N LYS A 282 8.03 27.78 -4.75
CA LYS A 282 8.10 29.09 -5.43
C LYS A 282 6.75 29.44 -6.06
N LYS A 283 6.10 28.49 -6.75
CA LYS A 283 4.80 28.69 -7.39
C LYS A 283 3.67 28.89 -6.39
N GLU A 284 3.70 28.21 -5.25
CA GLU A 284 2.75 28.42 -4.16
C GLU A 284 2.85 29.84 -3.58
N ARG A 285 4.06 30.36 -3.42
CA ARG A 285 4.28 31.76 -3.02
C ARG A 285 3.76 32.75 -4.07
N GLU A 286 3.97 32.49 -5.36
CA GLU A 286 3.41 33.30 -6.45
C GLU A 286 1.88 33.27 -6.45
N ILE A 287 1.27 32.09 -6.29
CA ILE A 287 -0.20 31.92 -6.22
C ILE A 287 -0.77 32.71 -5.04
N TYR A 288 -0.14 32.60 -3.86
CA TYR A 288 -0.57 33.35 -2.68
C TYR A 288 -0.51 34.87 -2.90
N ALA A 289 0.56 35.36 -3.54
CA ALA A 289 0.70 36.78 -3.87
C ALA A 289 -0.39 37.26 -4.85
N LEU A 290 -0.66 36.47 -5.90
CA LEU A 290 -1.70 36.78 -6.88
C LEU A 290 -3.10 36.74 -6.26
N GLN A 291 -3.40 35.80 -5.36
CA GLN A 291 -4.66 35.76 -4.65
C GLN A 291 -4.89 37.02 -3.80
N LYS A 292 -3.83 37.51 -3.14
CA LYS A 292 -3.87 38.76 -2.38
C LYS A 292 -4.13 39.97 -3.29
N GLU A 293 -3.55 39.99 -4.47
CA GLU A 293 -3.78 41.05 -5.47
C GLU A 293 -5.20 40.99 -6.08
N ILE A 294 -5.72 39.79 -6.35
CA ILE A 294 -7.10 39.61 -6.82
C ILE A 294 -8.10 40.09 -5.76
N ALA A 295 -7.87 39.75 -4.49
CA ALA A 295 -8.72 40.19 -3.39
C ALA A 295 -8.72 41.73 -3.23
N SER A 296 -7.57 42.38 -3.38
CA SER A 296 -7.50 43.86 -3.32
C SER A 296 -8.19 44.53 -4.50
N LYS A 297 -8.05 43.99 -5.72
CA LYS A 297 -8.75 44.49 -6.91
C LYS A 297 -10.25 44.28 -6.85
N GLN A 298 -10.72 43.15 -6.31
CA GLN A 298 -12.15 42.90 -6.08
C GLN A 298 -12.76 43.84 -5.03
N GLY A 299 -11.99 44.20 -3.99
CA GLY A 299 -12.38 45.24 -3.03
C GLY A 299 -12.60 46.61 -3.69
N ASN A 300 -11.74 46.99 -4.63
CA ASN A 300 -11.86 48.25 -5.37
C ASN A 300 -13.00 48.26 -6.40
N ILE A 301 -13.38 47.10 -6.95
CA ILE A 301 -14.54 47.00 -7.86
C ILE A 301 -15.85 47.23 -7.10
N ASN A 302 -15.93 46.77 -5.84
CA ASN A 302 -17.11 46.95 -4.99
C ASN A 302 -17.30 48.39 -4.49
N THR A 303 -16.25 49.21 -4.44
CA THR A 303 -16.33 50.62 -4.07
C THR A 303 -16.68 51.53 -5.25
N VAL A 304 -16.31 51.14 -6.47
CA VAL A 304 -16.65 51.90 -7.70
C VAL A 304 -18.10 51.63 -8.18
N GLY A 305 -18.68 50.45 -7.88
CA GLY A 305 -20.02 50.05 -8.33
C GLY A 305 -21.22 50.58 -7.53
N ARG A 306 -21.01 51.43 -6.50
CA ARG A 306 -22.08 51.94 -5.62
C ARG A 306 -22.37 53.44 -5.74
N GLY A 307 -21.86 54.11 -6.78
CA GLY A 307 -22.29 55.45 -7.15
C GLY A 307 -23.33 55.39 -8.28
N ASN A 308 -24.57 55.81 -7.98
CA ASN A 308 -25.70 56.03 -8.90
C ASN A 308 -26.44 54.78 -9.41
N ILE A 309 -27.55 54.41 -8.76
CA ILE A 309 -28.91 54.37 -9.37
C ILE A 309 -29.95 54.55 -8.24
N ALA A 310 -30.81 55.57 -8.36
CA ALA A 310 -31.94 55.83 -7.48
C ALA A 310 -33.28 55.66 -8.22
N ALA A 311 -34.30 55.18 -7.48
CA ALA A 311 -35.76 55.38 -7.62
C ALA A 311 -36.65 54.49 -8.55
N ARG A 312 -37.38 53.55 -7.89
CA ARG A 312 -38.84 53.16 -7.95
C ARG A 312 -39.49 52.57 -9.24
N PRO A 313 -40.68 51.88 -9.18
CA PRO A 313 -41.30 51.04 -8.12
C PRO A 313 -41.98 49.69 -8.59
N ASN A 314 -42.18 48.79 -7.62
CA ASN A 314 -43.27 47.80 -7.35
C ASN A 314 -44.04 47.05 -8.47
N PHE A 315 -44.11 45.71 -8.38
CA PHE A 315 -45.32 44.88 -8.66
C PHE A 315 -45.34 43.60 -7.80
N GLN A 316 -46.55 43.21 -7.39
CA GLN A 316 -46.91 42.18 -6.41
C GLN A 316 -46.94 40.74 -6.97
N SER A 317 -46.67 39.80 -6.06
CA SER A 317 -47.08 38.38 -5.92
C SER A 317 -47.64 37.58 -7.10
N GLU A 318 -47.05 36.39 -7.31
CA GLU A 318 -47.79 35.14 -7.54
C GLU A 318 -47.08 33.98 -6.82
N GLU A 319 -47.85 33.26 -5.99
CA GLU A 319 -47.47 32.02 -5.32
C GLU A 319 -47.30 30.87 -6.33
N SER A 320 -46.15 30.20 -6.29
CA SER A 320 -45.93 28.92 -6.97
C SER A 320 -45.03 28.04 -6.10
N ILE A 321 -45.66 27.06 -5.47
CA ILE A 321 -45.15 25.90 -4.72
C ILE A 321 -43.62 25.73 -4.79
N ALA A 322 -42.93 26.09 -3.70
CA ALA A 322 -41.50 25.95 -3.55
C ALA A 322 -41.11 24.46 -3.35
N PRO A 323 -40.29 23.84 -4.24
CA PRO A 323 -39.47 22.72 -3.82
C PRO A 323 -38.39 23.26 -2.88
N ALA A 324 -38.22 22.58 -1.74
CA ALA A 324 -37.31 22.92 -0.65
C ALA A 324 -36.00 23.57 -1.16
N GLN A 325 -35.84 24.86 -0.88
CA GLN A 325 -34.59 25.57 -1.08
C GLN A 325 -33.56 25.00 -0.10
N VAL A 326 -32.77 24.04 -0.59
CA VAL A 326 -31.49 23.72 0.01
C VAL A 326 -30.61 24.95 -0.17
N ASN A 327 -30.26 25.58 0.95
CA ASN A 327 -29.45 26.79 1.01
C ASN A 327 -28.07 26.54 0.37
N ILE A 328 -27.76 27.35 -0.65
CA ILE A 328 -26.66 27.21 -1.61
C ILE A 328 -25.47 28.03 -1.08
N ALA A 329 -24.66 27.45 -0.18
CA ALA A 329 -23.48 28.15 0.34
C ALA A 329 -22.17 27.79 -0.39
N ASP A 330 -21.94 26.55 -0.86
CA ASP A 330 -20.64 26.19 -1.43
C ASP A 330 -20.74 25.17 -2.59
N ILE A 331 -20.30 25.56 -3.80
CA ILE A 331 -20.08 24.62 -4.94
C ILE A 331 -19.20 23.44 -4.49
N ALA A 332 -18.22 23.73 -3.63
CA ALA A 332 -17.37 22.72 -3.01
C ALA A 332 -18.20 21.66 -2.28
N SER A 333 -19.13 22.06 -1.40
CA SER A 333 -20.01 21.15 -0.65
C SER A 333 -20.91 20.29 -1.56
N ALA A 334 -21.46 20.88 -2.63
CA ALA A 334 -22.27 20.13 -3.59
C ALA A 334 -21.43 19.11 -4.38
N TYR A 335 -20.25 19.53 -4.84
CA TYR A 335 -19.29 18.67 -5.54
C TYR A 335 -18.83 17.50 -4.65
N GLU A 336 -18.57 17.80 -3.38
CA GLU A 336 -18.23 16.86 -2.34
C GLU A 336 -19.36 15.86 -2.05
N THR A 337 -20.60 16.33 -1.98
CA THR A 337 -21.78 15.46 -1.84
C THR A 337 -21.88 14.52 -3.04
N ALA A 338 -21.68 15.02 -4.27
CA ALA A 338 -21.71 14.22 -5.48
C ALA A 338 -20.60 13.14 -5.48
N LEU A 339 -19.38 13.48 -5.06
CA LEU A 339 -18.29 12.52 -4.90
C LEU A 339 -18.63 11.43 -3.87
N ASN A 340 -19.21 11.80 -2.73
CA ASN A 340 -19.64 10.82 -1.73
C ASN A 340 -20.69 9.85 -2.30
N LYS A 341 -21.63 10.34 -3.13
CA LYS A 341 -22.58 9.48 -3.85
C LYS A 341 -21.87 8.54 -4.82
N PHE A 342 -20.89 9.03 -5.58
CA PHE A 342 -20.09 8.22 -6.50
C PHE A 342 -19.35 7.09 -5.76
N TYR A 343 -18.63 7.43 -4.67
CA TYR A 343 -17.89 6.46 -3.86
C TYR A 343 -18.80 5.46 -3.15
N SER A 344 -20.01 5.87 -2.77
CA SER A 344 -21.05 4.97 -2.26
C SER A 344 -21.78 4.18 -3.35
N ARG A 345 -21.29 4.18 -4.59
CA ARG A 345 -21.86 3.49 -5.76
C ARG A 345 -23.28 3.93 -6.14
N ARG A 346 -23.70 5.10 -5.67
CA ARG A 346 -24.96 5.75 -6.03
C ARG A 346 -24.72 6.65 -7.24
N TYR A 347 -24.31 6.04 -8.36
CA TYR A 347 -23.81 6.74 -9.54
C TYR A 347 -24.86 7.67 -10.15
N GLN A 348 -26.11 7.23 -10.29
CA GLN A 348 -27.17 8.08 -10.83
C GLN A 348 -27.45 9.33 -9.98
N GLU A 349 -27.32 9.23 -8.64
CA GLU A 349 -27.43 10.39 -7.76
C GLU A 349 -26.22 11.31 -7.88
N ALA A 350 -25.02 10.75 -8.00
CA ALA A 350 -23.80 11.52 -8.25
C ALA A 350 -23.91 12.31 -9.56
N ILE A 351 -24.33 11.65 -10.64
CA ILE A 351 -24.59 12.26 -11.96
C ILE A 351 -25.58 13.41 -11.82
N THR A 352 -26.70 13.20 -11.13
CA THR A 352 -27.73 14.24 -10.93
C THR A 352 -27.15 15.48 -10.24
N ILE A 353 -26.33 15.29 -9.19
CA ILE A 353 -25.72 16.42 -8.47
C ILE A 353 -24.66 17.11 -9.33
N PHE A 354 -23.79 16.37 -10.03
CA PHE A 354 -22.79 16.96 -10.93
C PHE A 354 -23.45 17.73 -12.08
N GLN A 355 -24.53 17.21 -12.66
CA GLN A 355 -25.31 17.92 -13.69
C GLN A 355 -25.92 19.21 -13.15
N ASN A 356 -26.43 19.20 -11.91
CA ASN A 356 -26.93 20.42 -11.26
C ASN A 356 -25.82 21.46 -11.06
N ILE A 357 -24.60 21.05 -10.72
CA ILE A 357 -23.45 21.95 -10.61
C ILE A 357 -23.11 22.55 -11.97
N LEU A 358 -23.07 21.72 -13.03
CA LEU A 358 -22.77 22.18 -14.39
C LEU A 358 -23.82 23.14 -14.95
N ALA A 359 -25.10 22.89 -14.68
CA ALA A 359 -26.20 23.75 -15.12
C ALA A 359 -26.13 25.15 -14.46
N ARG A 360 -25.75 25.21 -13.18
CA ARG A 360 -25.70 26.46 -12.41
C ARG A 360 -24.38 27.21 -12.56
N TYR A 361 -23.27 26.49 -12.72
CA TYR A 361 -21.91 27.04 -12.70
C TYR A 361 -21.05 26.53 -13.87
N PRO A 362 -21.48 26.70 -15.13
CA PRO A 362 -20.81 26.10 -16.30
C PRO A 362 -19.38 26.60 -16.54
N ARG A 363 -19.03 27.79 -16.02
CA ARG A 363 -17.70 28.42 -16.17
C ARG A 363 -16.82 28.30 -14.92
N HIS A 364 -17.27 27.58 -13.88
CA HIS A 364 -16.50 27.43 -12.65
C HIS A 364 -15.28 26.52 -12.85
N SER A 365 -14.22 26.71 -12.06
CA SER A 365 -13.00 25.91 -12.15
C SER A 365 -13.24 24.40 -11.97
N LEU A 366 -14.21 24.03 -11.14
CA LEU A 366 -14.64 22.64 -10.93
C LEU A 366 -15.58 22.09 -12.02
N ALA A 367 -16.05 22.89 -12.98
CA ALA A 367 -17.01 22.43 -13.98
C ALA A 367 -16.44 21.27 -14.81
N SER A 368 -15.21 21.41 -15.31
CA SER A 368 -14.57 20.32 -16.06
C SER A 368 -14.33 19.06 -15.22
N ASN A 369 -14.10 19.19 -13.90
CA ASN A 369 -14.03 18.05 -12.99
C ASN A 369 -15.40 17.39 -12.81
N CYS A 370 -16.48 18.15 -12.65
CA CYS A 370 -17.84 17.60 -12.57
C CYS A 370 -18.19 16.81 -13.83
N GLN A 371 -17.84 17.36 -15.00
CA GLN A 371 -18.07 16.71 -16.28
C GLN A 371 -17.27 15.40 -16.41
N TYR A 372 -16.03 15.37 -15.91
CA TYR A 372 -15.22 14.16 -15.82
C TYR A 372 -15.87 13.10 -14.92
N TRP A 373 -16.33 13.48 -13.72
CA TRP A 373 -16.97 12.54 -12.79
C TRP A 373 -18.32 12.00 -13.27
N ILE A 374 -19.04 12.74 -14.12
CA ILE A 374 -20.19 12.18 -14.84
C ILE A 374 -19.75 11.04 -15.76
N GLY A 375 -18.63 11.21 -16.48
CA GLY A 375 -18.05 10.16 -17.31
C GLY A 375 -17.62 8.93 -16.51
N GLU A 376 -16.91 9.14 -15.40
CA GLU A 376 -16.53 8.06 -14.47
C GLU A 376 -17.75 7.31 -13.92
N SER A 377 -18.82 8.04 -13.59
CA SER A 377 -20.06 7.45 -13.09
C SER A 377 -20.71 6.53 -14.12
N TYR A 378 -20.85 6.99 -15.37
CA TYR A 378 -21.35 6.16 -16.45
C TYR A 378 -20.43 4.99 -16.78
N PHE A 379 -19.11 5.19 -16.71
CA PHE A 379 -18.13 4.13 -16.93
C PHE A 379 -18.28 3.01 -15.88
N ALA A 380 -18.46 3.39 -14.60
CA ALA A 380 -18.67 2.46 -13.50
C ALA A 380 -19.99 1.68 -13.62
N GLU A 381 -21.01 2.27 -14.24
CA GLU A 381 -22.28 1.60 -14.58
C GLU A 381 -22.18 0.72 -15.86
N ASN A 382 -20.99 0.58 -16.45
CA ASN A 382 -20.75 -0.05 -17.76
C ASN A 382 -21.52 0.61 -18.92
N ASN A 383 -22.02 1.84 -18.73
CA ASN A 383 -22.61 2.63 -19.79
C ASN A 383 -21.51 3.39 -20.56
N PHE A 384 -20.68 2.62 -21.28
CA PHE A 384 -19.48 3.14 -21.94
C PHE A 384 -19.79 4.22 -22.98
N ARG A 385 -20.94 4.14 -23.66
CA ARG A 385 -21.36 5.15 -24.64
C ARG A 385 -21.61 6.50 -23.99
N ALA A 386 -22.38 6.54 -22.90
CA ALA A 386 -22.61 7.76 -22.15
C ALA A 386 -21.34 8.28 -21.47
N ALA A 387 -20.47 7.36 -21.02
CA ALA A 387 -19.16 7.72 -20.46
C ALA A 387 -18.29 8.47 -21.49
N ILE A 388 -18.18 7.94 -22.72
CA ILE A 388 -17.44 8.56 -23.82
C ILE A 388 -17.98 9.95 -24.13
N GLU A 389 -19.30 10.11 -24.26
CA GLU A 389 -19.92 11.43 -24.50
C GLU A 389 -19.59 12.42 -23.37
N ALA A 390 -19.59 11.97 -22.12
CA ALA A 390 -19.27 12.80 -20.98
C ALA A 390 -17.78 13.17 -20.93
N PHE A 391 -16.86 12.24 -21.22
CA PHE A 391 -15.44 12.51 -21.30
C PHE A 391 -15.09 13.43 -22.48
N GLN A 392 -15.74 13.27 -23.63
CA GLN A 392 -15.53 14.15 -24.78
C GLN A 392 -15.90 15.60 -24.45
N LYS A 393 -16.95 15.82 -23.63
CA LYS A 393 -17.29 17.17 -23.13
C LYS A 393 -16.19 17.76 -22.25
N VAL A 394 -15.36 16.96 -21.56
CA VAL A 394 -14.21 17.46 -20.79
C VAL A 394 -13.18 18.12 -21.72
N LEU A 395 -12.98 17.56 -22.92
CA LEU A 395 -12.01 18.07 -23.89
C LEU A 395 -12.37 19.47 -24.40
N ALA A 396 -13.65 19.84 -24.37
CA ALA A 396 -14.13 21.16 -24.76
C ALA A 396 -13.83 22.28 -23.74
N TYR A 397 -13.34 21.95 -22.54
CA TYR A 397 -12.94 22.95 -21.55
C TYR A 397 -11.48 23.39 -21.75
N ASP A 398 -11.22 24.58 -22.29
CA ASP A 398 -9.87 25.05 -22.64
C ASP A 398 -8.79 24.80 -21.57
N ARG A 399 -9.10 25.08 -20.30
CA ARG A 399 -8.15 25.02 -19.17
C ARG A 399 -8.37 23.84 -18.24
N SER A 400 -8.98 22.75 -18.70
CA SER A 400 -9.20 21.58 -17.85
C SER A 400 -7.91 20.80 -17.59
N LEU A 401 -7.66 20.49 -16.32
CA LEU A 401 -6.62 19.55 -15.87
C LEU A 401 -7.05 18.07 -15.94
N LYS A 402 -8.19 17.78 -16.59
CA LYS A 402 -8.77 16.43 -16.75
C LYS A 402 -8.82 15.96 -18.18
N LYS A 403 -8.17 16.66 -19.11
CA LYS A 403 -8.18 16.30 -20.53
C LYS A 403 -7.42 15.00 -20.79
N ASP A 404 -6.28 14.82 -20.14
CA ASP A 404 -5.49 13.60 -20.22
C ASP A 404 -6.19 12.42 -19.52
N ASP A 405 -6.76 12.62 -18.32
CA ASP A 405 -7.62 11.60 -17.68
C ASP A 405 -8.78 11.20 -18.62
N ALA A 406 -9.47 12.18 -19.21
CA ALA A 406 -10.61 11.94 -20.09
C ALA A 406 -10.21 11.17 -21.36
N LEU A 407 -9.10 11.51 -22.02
CA LEU A 407 -8.60 10.78 -23.19
C LEU A 407 -8.24 9.34 -22.85
N PHE A 408 -7.58 9.13 -21.69
CA PHE A 408 -7.25 7.80 -21.23
C PHE A 408 -8.52 6.96 -20.96
N MET A 409 -9.51 7.54 -20.27
CA MET A 409 -10.77 6.87 -19.96
C MET A 409 -11.63 6.63 -21.21
N MET A 410 -11.62 7.54 -22.19
CA MET A 410 -12.22 7.29 -23.51
C MET A 410 -11.58 6.10 -24.21
N GLY A 411 -10.25 6.01 -24.22
CA GLY A 411 -9.53 4.86 -24.79
C GLY A 411 -9.97 3.54 -24.14
N GLN A 412 -10.03 3.51 -22.80
CA GLN A 412 -10.52 2.34 -22.06
C GLN A 412 -11.99 2.01 -22.37
N ALA A 413 -12.86 3.01 -22.47
CA ALA A 413 -14.27 2.81 -22.78
C ALA A 413 -14.46 2.25 -24.20
N TYR A 414 -13.73 2.77 -25.19
CA TYR A 414 -13.72 2.23 -26.55
C TYR A 414 -13.23 0.78 -26.59
N MET A 415 -12.20 0.44 -25.80
CA MET A 415 -11.75 -0.95 -25.67
C MET A 415 -12.84 -1.87 -25.12
N LYS A 416 -13.55 -1.43 -24.06
CA LYS A 416 -14.66 -2.20 -23.47
C LYS A 416 -15.82 -2.39 -24.45
N MET A 417 -16.00 -1.48 -25.40
CA MET A 417 -16.97 -1.59 -26.49
C MET A 417 -16.45 -2.36 -27.71
N GLY A 418 -15.20 -2.84 -27.70
CA GLY A 418 -14.57 -3.52 -28.84
C GLY A 418 -14.17 -2.59 -30.00
N GLN A 419 -14.24 -1.27 -29.81
CA GLN A 419 -13.93 -0.26 -30.83
C GLN A 419 -12.44 0.07 -30.83
N LYS A 420 -11.62 -0.89 -31.27
CA LYS A 420 -10.15 -0.81 -31.17
C LYS A 420 -9.54 0.41 -31.87
N GLU A 421 -10.00 0.76 -33.06
CA GLU A 421 -9.45 1.91 -33.79
C GLU A 421 -9.71 3.23 -33.06
N LEU A 422 -10.92 3.43 -32.53
CA LEU A 422 -11.24 4.61 -31.72
C LEU A 422 -10.48 4.64 -30.38
N ALA A 423 -10.20 3.47 -29.80
CA ALA A 423 -9.32 3.37 -28.63
C ALA A 423 -7.87 3.79 -28.98
N LYS A 424 -7.34 3.35 -30.13
CA LYS A 424 -6.02 3.75 -30.62
C LYS A 424 -5.95 5.26 -30.81
N ASP A 425 -6.95 5.85 -31.44
CA ASP A 425 -7.01 7.30 -31.64
C ASP A 425 -7.00 8.08 -30.32
N ALA A 426 -7.77 7.65 -29.32
CA ALA A 426 -7.81 8.28 -28.01
C ALA A 426 -6.45 8.19 -27.28
N PHE A 427 -5.81 7.02 -27.29
CA PHE A 427 -4.49 6.85 -26.67
C PHE A 427 -3.39 7.61 -27.43
N ASN A 428 -3.43 7.64 -28.76
CA ASN A 428 -2.48 8.44 -29.55
C ASN A 428 -2.63 9.93 -29.26
N GLN A 429 -3.86 10.44 -29.19
CA GLN A 429 -4.12 11.83 -28.79
C GLN A 429 -3.57 12.13 -27.40
N LEU A 430 -3.73 11.21 -26.43
CA LEU A 430 -3.12 11.34 -25.11
C LEU A 430 -1.60 11.47 -25.20
N LEU A 431 -0.92 10.56 -25.93
CA LEU A 431 0.53 10.58 -26.08
C LEU A 431 1.06 11.84 -26.78
N THR A 432 0.33 12.35 -27.77
CA THR A 432 0.75 13.51 -28.56
C THR A 432 0.46 14.83 -27.83
N GLN A 433 -0.74 14.99 -27.26
CA GLN A 433 -1.15 16.25 -26.63
C GLN A 433 -0.65 16.39 -25.19
N PHE A 434 -0.47 15.27 -24.48
CA PHE A 434 -0.08 15.25 -23.07
C PHE A 434 1.11 14.32 -22.82
N PRO A 435 2.27 14.52 -23.47
CA PRO A 435 3.41 13.59 -23.37
C PRO A 435 3.95 13.41 -21.95
N ASN A 436 3.75 14.40 -21.06
CA ASN A 436 4.17 14.37 -19.67
C ASN A 436 3.07 13.88 -18.70
N SER A 437 1.92 13.42 -19.20
CA SER A 437 0.84 12.87 -18.37
C SER A 437 1.29 11.58 -17.67
N GLU A 438 0.75 11.33 -16.48
CA GLU A 438 0.94 10.05 -15.77
C GLU A 438 0.37 8.86 -16.55
N PHE A 439 -0.61 9.10 -17.42
CA PHE A 439 -1.26 8.08 -18.23
C PHE A 439 -0.48 7.74 -19.52
N THR A 440 0.56 8.50 -19.89
CA THR A 440 1.33 8.29 -21.12
C THR A 440 1.93 6.87 -21.18
N HIS A 441 2.51 6.40 -20.08
CA HIS A 441 3.09 5.05 -20.04
C HIS A 441 2.00 3.97 -20.19
N GLN A 442 0.87 4.12 -19.48
CA GLN A 442 -0.24 3.18 -19.55
C GLN A 442 -0.91 3.19 -20.94
N GLY A 443 -1.15 4.36 -21.52
CA GLY A 443 -1.69 4.51 -22.87
C GLY A 443 -0.82 3.81 -23.92
N ARG A 444 0.52 3.91 -23.80
CA ARG A 444 1.45 3.16 -24.68
C ARG A 444 1.32 1.65 -24.51
N GLN A 445 1.16 1.16 -23.29
CA GLN A 445 0.95 -0.26 -23.05
C GLN A 445 -0.37 -0.76 -23.66
N TYR A 446 -1.44 0.02 -23.57
CA TYR A 446 -2.71 -0.32 -24.20
C TYR A 446 -2.63 -0.30 -25.73
N LEU A 447 -1.94 0.68 -26.33
CA LEU A 447 -1.69 0.72 -27.77
C LEU A 447 -0.95 -0.52 -28.27
N ASN A 448 0.06 -0.99 -27.55
CA ASN A 448 0.80 -2.19 -27.94
C ASN A 448 -0.04 -3.48 -27.88
N ARG A 449 -1.20 -3.46 -27.21
CA ARG A 449 -2.12 -4.59 -27.08
C ARG A 449 -3.29 -4.55 -28.08
N LEU A 450 -3.46 -3.44 -28.80
CA LEU A 450 -4.56 -3.18 -29.73
C LEU A 450 -4.14 -3.39 -31.19
#